data_AF-A0A660SVE5-F1
#
_entry.id   AF-A0A660SVE5-F1
#
_cell.length_a   1.000
_cell.length_b   1.000
_cell.length_c   1.000
_cell.angle_alpha   90.00
_cell.angle_beta   90.00
_cell.angle_gamma   90.00
#
_symmetry.space_group_name_H-M   'P 1'
#
loop_
_entity.id
_entity.type
_entity.pdbx_description
1 polymer ?
#
loop_
_entity_poly.entity_id
_entity_poly.type
_entity_poly.pdbx_seq_one_letter_code
_entity_poly.pdbx_strand_id
1 'polypeptide(L)'
;MNKKLNTVYFLLAATVLNLLILILLAIIIGVAVGSLYQKFNVDSEGLSLLAVIVILFGSIAGTFFLYSKIVKWAMKKWSLEQYIEPIFRPKRR
;
A
#
# COMPACT_ATOMS: atom_id res chain seq x y z
N MET A 1 12.42 -6.07 -27.18
CA MET A 1 11.88 -6.03 -25.80
C MET A 1 10.92 -7.18 -25.59
N ASN A 2 11.20 -8.06 -24.63
CA ASN A 2 10.32 -9.18 -24.33
C ASN A 2 9.21 -8.69 -23.39
N LYS A 3 7.96 -8.64 -23.86
CA LYS A 3 6.82 -8.11 -23.08
C LYS A 3 6.64 -8.83 -21.74
N LYS A 4 6.98 -10.12 -21.67
CA LYS A 4 6.99 -10.92 -20.45
C LYS A 4 7.97 -10.40 -19.38
N LEU A 5 9.18 -10.02 -19.79
CA LEU A 5 10.20 -9.46 -18.89
C LEU A 5 9.73 -8.13 -18.29
N ASN A 6 9.12 -7.27 -19.09
CA ASN A 6 8.56 -6.00 -18.61
C ASN A 6 7.45 -6.20 -17.57
N THR A 7 6.57 -7.19 -17.78
CA THR A 7 5.53 -7.55 -16.80
C THR A 7 6.14 -8.01 -15.48
N VAL A 8 7.22 -8.80 -15.51
CA VAL A 8 7.91 -9.25 -14.29
C VAL A 8 8.54 -8.07 -13.54
N TYR A 9 9.24 -7.17 -14.25
CA TYR A 9 9.79 -5.96 -13.62
C TYR A 9 8.71 -5.07 -13.03
N PHE A 10 7.58 -4.91 -13.72
CA PHE A 10 6.44 -4.17 -13.20
C PHE A 10 5.90 -4.80 -11.92
N LEU A 11 5.72 -6.12 -11.89
CA LEU A 11 5.22 -6.83 -10.71
C LEU A 11 6.18 -6.67 -9.52
N LEU A 12 7.49 -6.83 -9.75
CA LEU A 12 8.50 -6.64 -8.71
C LEU A 12 8.50 -5.19 -8.18
N ALA A 13 8.51 -4.20 -9.07
CA ALA A 13 8.46 -2.80 -8.68
C ALA A 13 7.16 -2.46 -7.92
N ALA A 14 6.04 -3.01 -8.37
CA ALA A 14 4.74 -2.86 -7.74
C ALA A 14 4.70 -3.47 -6.32
N THR A 15 5.25 -4.68 -6.15
CA THR A 15 5.37 -5.31 -4.82
C THR A 15 6.27 -4.52 -3.89
N VAL A 16 7.44 -4.07 -4.36
CA VAL A 16 8.34 -3.22 -3.56
C VAL A 16 7.65 -1.92 -3.17
N LEU A 17 6.98 -1.25 -4.10
CA LEU A 17 6.24 -0.03 -3.84
C LEU A 17 5.09 -0.24 -2.83
N ASN A 18 4.38 -1.38 -2.92
CA ASN A 18 3.35 -1.74 -1.95
C ASN A 18 3.92 -1.92 -0.54
N LEU A 19 5.05 -2.63 -0.40
CA LEU A 19 5.72 -2.81 0.90
C LEU A 19 6.23 -1.48 1.47
N LEU A 20 6.78 -0.61 0.63
CA LEU A 20 7.22 0.72 1.06
C LEU A 20 6.07 1.57 1.57
N ILE A 21 4.92 1.58 0.88
CA ILE A 21 3.73 2.31 1.33
C ILE A 21 3.24 1.74 2.68
N LEU A 22 3.22 0.42 2.82
CA LEU A 22 2.80 -0.25 4.06
C LEU A 22 3.66 0.18 5.24
N ILE A 23 4.99 0.11 5.08
CA ILE A 23 5.94 0.49 6.13
C ILE A 23 5.79 1.97 6.48
N LEU A 24 5.70 2.84 5.48
CA LEU A 24 5.53 4.28 5.70
C LEU A 24 4.22 4.58 6.44
N LEU A 25 3.10 3.97 6.04
CA LEU A 25 1.83 4.15 6.73
C LEU A 25 1.84 3.61 8.16
N ALA A 26 2.45 2.45 8.39
CA ALA A 26 2.59 1.90 9.73
C ALA A 26 3.38 2.82 10.66
N ILE A 27 4.46 3.42 10.16
CA ILE A 27 5.24 4.41 10.92
C ILE A 27 4.41 5.67 11.17
N ILE A 28 3.76 6.23 10.15
CA ILE A 28 2.97 7.46 10.29
C ILE A 28 1.82 7.27 11.29
N ILE A 29 1.06 6.18 11.16
CA ILE A 29 -0.07 5.89 12.06
C ILE A 29 0.46 5.56 13.46
N GLY A 30 1.54 4.79 13.58
CA GLY A 30 2.16 4.47 14.86
C GLY A 30 2.63 5.71 15.62
N VAL A 31 3.30 6.65 14.94
CA VAL A 31 3.72 7.93 15.53
C VAL A 31 2.51 8.79 15.89
N ALA A 32 1.48 8.84 15.04
CA ALA A 32 0.26 9.58 15.32
C ALA A 32 -0.47 9.04 16.56
N VAL A 33 -0.61 7.72 16.67
CA VAL A 33 -1.22 7.07 17.83
C VAL A 33 -0.35 7.26 19.08
N GLY A 34 0.95 7.04 19.00
CA GLY A 34 1.87 7.23 20.14
C GLY A 34 1.89 8.66 20.68
N SER A 35 1.89 9.66 19.80
CA SER A 35 1.79 11.07 20.22
C SER A 35 0.45 11.40 20.88
N LEU A 36 -0.64 10.76 20.44
CA LEU A 36 -1.95 10.90 21.07
C LEU A 36 -1.95 10.30 22.48
N TYR A 37 -1.34 9.12 22.67
CA TYR A 37 -1.24 8.46 23.98
C TYR A 37 -0.47 9.31 24.99
N GLN A 38 0.68 9.85 24.57
CA GLN A 38 1.48 10.76 25.40
C GLN A 38 0.70 12.03 25.77
N LYS A 39 -0.07 12.58 24.83
CA LYS A 39 -0.85 13.80 25.08
C LYS A 39 -1.98 13.59 26.08
N PHE A 40 -2.58 12.40 26.13
CA PHE A 40 -3.75 12.11 26.97
C PHE A 40 -3.45 11.24 28.21
N ASN A 41 -2.17 10.91 28.49
CA ASN A 41 -1.76 10.03 29.60
C ASN A 41 -2.59 8.75 29.70
N VAL A 42 -2.68 8.03 28.57
CA VAL A 42 -3.49 6.82 28.46
C VAL A 42 -2.68 5.60 28.92
N ASP A 43 -3.04 5.06 30.09
CA ASP A 43 -2.42 3.84 30.68
C ASP A 43 -3.33 2.59 30.63
N SER A 44 -4.35 2.58 29.78
CA SER A 44 -5.28 1.44 29.68
C SER A 44 -4.79 0.36 28.71
N GLU A 45 -4.65 -0.88 29.21
CA GLU A 45 -4.32 -2.05 28.38
C GLU A 45 -5.32 -2.28 27.23
N GLY A 46 -6.61 -2.02 27.47
CA GLY A 46 -7.66 -2.16 26.45
C GLY A 46 -7.50 -1.16 25.30
N LEU A 47 -7.06 0.06 25.62
CA LEU A 47 -6.75 1.05 24.58
C LEU A 47 -5.51 0.62 23.78
N SER A 48 -4.47 0.12 24.45
CA SER A 48 -3.25 -0.37 23.78
C SER A 48 -3.53 -1.46 22.74
N LEU A 49 -4.41 -2.42 23.03
CA LEU A 49 -4.84 -3.43 22.05
C LEU A 49 -5.53 -2.78 20.84
N LEU A 50 -6.42 -1.82 21.11
CA LEU A 50 -7.17 -1.09 20.08
C LEU A 50 -6.24 -0.26 19.19
N ALA A 51 -5.19 0.34 19.76
CA ALA A 51 -4.14 1.02 19.02
C ALA A 51 -3.42 0.09 18.04
N VAL A 52 -3.04 -1.11 18.48
CA VAL A 52 -2.40 -2.11 17.60
C VAL A 52 -3.32 -2.50 16.44
N ILE A 53 -4.60 -2.74 16.73
CA ILE A 53 -5.61 -3.06 15.71
C ILE A 53 -5.72 -1.90 14.70
N VAL A 54 -5.83 -0.65 15.19
CA VAL A 54 -5.93 0.55 14.33
C VAL A 54 -4.68 0.72 13.47
N ILE A 55 -3.48 0.52 14.03
CA ILE A 55 -2.23 0.60 13.25
C ILE A 55 -2.23 -0.47 12.17
N LEU A 56 -2.56 -1.71 12.50
CA LEU A 56 -2.48 -2.84 11.57
C LEU A 56 -3.53 -2.70 10.45
N PHE A 57 -4.81 -2.59 10.79
CA PHE A 57 -5.88 -2.48 9.80
C PHE A 57 -5.87 -1.13 9.08
N GLY A 58 -5.55 -0.04 9.79
CA GLY A 58 -5.41 1.29 9.20
C GLY A 58 -4.28 1.35 8.17
N SER A 59 -3.15 0.71 8.45
CA SER A 59 -2.04 0.64 7.49
C SER A 59 -2.37 -0.23 6.29
N ILE A 60 -3.02 -1.38 6.48
CA ILE A 60 -3.45 -2.25 5.36
C ILE A 60 -4.46 -1.52 4.46
N ALA A 61 -5.53 -0.98 5.05
CA ALA A 61 -6.57 -0.27 4.31
C ALA A 61 -6.01 0.98 3.62
N GLY A 62 -5.18 1.74 4.34
CA GLY A 62 -4.48 2.90 3.80
C GLY A 62 -3.56 2.52 2.64
N THR A 63 -2.82 1.43 2.76
CA THR A 63 -1.93 0.93 1.70
C THR A 63 -2.73 0.58 0.47
N PHE A 64 -3.81 -0.18 0.61
CA PHE A 64 -4.65 -0.57 -0.52
C PHE A 64 -5.20 0.66 -1.27
N PHE A 65 -5.64 1.67 -0.53
CA PHE A 65 -6.14 2.92 -1.11
C PHE A 65 -5.03 3.74 -1.80
N LEU A 66 -3.91 4.00 -1.12
CA LEU A 66 -2.80 4.79 -1.68
C LEU A 66 -2.14 4.08 -2.86
N TYR A 67 -1.80 2.80 -2.69
CA TYR A 67 -1.17 1.97 -3.71
C TYR A 67 -2.04 1.92 -4.97
N SER A 68 -3.33 1.64 -4.84
CA SER A 68 -4.22 1.57 -6.00
C SER A 68 -4.30 2.90 -6.75
N LYS A 69 -4.30 4.04 -6.03
CA LYS A 69 -4.29 5.38 -6.63
C LYS A 69 -2.96 5.67 -7.35
N ILE A 70 -1.82 5.35 -6.71
CA ILE A 70 -0.48 5.55 -7.28
C ILE A 70 -0.29 4.68 -8.52
N VAL A 71 -0.67 3.41 -8.48
CA VAL A 71 -0.56 2.51 -9.62
C VAL A 71 -1.45 2.97 -10.77
N LYS A 72 -2.70 3.35 -10.51
CA LYS A 72 -3.57 3.91 -11.57
C LYS A 72 -2.97 5.17 -12.20
N TRP A 73 -2.38 6.04 -11.39
CA TRP A 73 -1.72 7.24 -11.88
C TRP A 73 -0.47 6.92 -12.70
N ALA A 74 0.37 6.00 -12.22
CA ALA A 74 1.57 5.53 -12.91
C ALA A 74 1.22 4.91 -14.28
N MET A 75 0.20 4.04 -14.30
CA MET A 75 -0.30 3.40 -15.52
C MET A 75 -0.74 4.43 -16.57
N LYS A 76 -1.49 5.46 -16.15
CA LYS A 76 -1.96 6.54 -17.03
C LYS A 76 -0.82 7.46 -17.50
N LYS A 77 0.13 7.79 -16.61
CA LYS A 77 1.20 8.75 -16.90
C LYS A 77 2.25 8.19 -17.86
N TRP A 78 2.58 6.90 -17.73
CA TRP A 78 3.63 6.27 -18.52
C TRP A 78 3.11 5.36 -19.64
N SER A 79 1.79 5.33 -19.88
CA SER A 79 1.15 4.44 -20.87
C SER A 79 1.66 3.00 -20.77
N LEU A 80 1.87 2.53 -19.54
CA LEU A 80 2.47 1.23 -19.23
C LEU A 80 1.65 0.06 -19.79
N GLU A 81 0.37 0.29 -20.11
CA GLU A 81 -0.50 -0.62 -20.84
C GLU A 81 0.09 -1.09 -22.18
N GLN A 82 0.92 -0.28 -22.84
CA GLN A 82 1.55 -0.64 -24.11
C GLN A 82 2.77 -1.56 -23.95
N TYR A 83 3.37 -1.55 -22.76
CA TYR A 83 4.63 -2.24 -22.45
C TYR A 83 4.45 -3.49 -21.60
N ILE A 84 3.29 -3.66 -20.98
CA ILE A 84 2.93 -4.77 -20.10
C ILE A 84 1.90 -5.65 -20.82
N GLU A 85 2.12 -6.96 -20.83
CA GLU A 85 1.04 -7.88 -21.20
C GLU A 85 -0.06 -7.83 -20.14
N PRO A 86 -1.33 -7.60 -20.51
CA PRO A 86 -2.42 -7.51 -19.55
C PRO A 86 -2.49 -8.76 -18.67
N ILE A 87 -2.13 -8.59 -17.40
CA ILE A 87 -2.12 -9.63 -16.36
C ILE A 87 -3.54 -10.19 -16.16
N PHE A 88 -4.55 -9.34 -16.32
CA PHE A 88 -5.96 -9.69 -16.32
C PHE A 88 -6.55 -9.49 -17.72
N ARG A 89 -6.26 -10.37 -18.68
CA ARG A 89 -7.12 -10.44 -19.87
C ARG A 89 -8.46 -11.02 -19.43
N PRO A 90 -9.58 -10.29 -19.49
CA PRO A 90 -10.87 -10.96 -19.54
C PRO A 90 -10.83 -11.85 -20.77
N LYS A 91 -11.06 -13.15 -20.58
CA LYS A 91 -11.21 -14.11 -21.67
C LYS A 91 -12.45 -13.66 -22.45
N ARG A 92 -12.28 -12.84 -23.49
CA ARG A 92 -13.35 -12.54 -24.45
C ARG A 92 -13.77 -13.89 -25.04
N ARG A 93 -15.03 -14.26 -24.82
CA ARG A 93 -15.72 -15.24 -25.65
C ARG A 93 -15.91 -14.64 -27.03
#